data_AF-A0A933CKI4-F1
#
_entry.id   AF-A0A933CKI4-F1
#
_cell.length_a   1.000
_cell.length_b   1.000
_cell.length_c   1.000
_cell.angle_alpha   90.00
_cell.angle_beta   90.00
_cell.angle_gamma   90.00
#
_symmetry.space_group_name_H-M   'P 1'
#
loop_
_entity.id
_entity.type
_entity.pdbx_description
1 polymer ?
#
loop_
_entity_poly.entity_id
_entity_poly.type
_entity_poly.pdbx_seq_one_letter_code
_entity_poly.pdbx_strand_id
1 'polypeptide(L)'
;MKARGIILLAIVATLFSFSAGCVVAERSGGHGRYETYYYYPDYEVYFYPSARVYYWLDRGDWRHGPQPPPRYALEPRGRVKLDLDYEPHTRHARIRDRYPPGRYEDRDQDRDRRDRDRRDKDR
;
A
#
# COMPACT_ATOMS: atom_id res chain seq x y z
N MET A 1 -5.91 -19.70 -61.29
CA MET A 1 -6.68 -19.61 -60.03
C MET A 1 -5.67 -19.49 -58.89
N LYS A 2 -5.67 -18.35 -58.17
CA LYS A 2 -4.68 -18.03 -57.12
C LYS A 2 -5.13 -18.64 -55.79
N ALA A 3 -4.47 -19.68 -55.32
CA ALA A 3 -4.60 -20.12 -53.94
C ALA A 3 -3.82 -19.15 -53.05
N ARG A 4 -4.53 -18.29 -52.34
CA ARG A 4 -3.98 -17.37 -51.34
C ARG A 4 -3.88 -18.12 -50.01
N GLY A 5 -2.67 -18.16 -49.47
CA GLY A 5 -2.46 -18.58 -48.10
C GLY A 5 -3.10 -17.61 -47.10
N ILE A 6 -3.16 -18.03 -45.85
CA ILE A 6 -2.54 -17.39 -44.68
C ILE A 6 -3.01 -18.19 -43.46
N ILE A 7 -2.06 -18.97 -42.93
CA ILE A 7 -1.99 -19.39 -41.54
C ILE A 7 -2.01 -18.12 -40.70
N LEU A 8 -2.88 -18.01 -39.69
CA LEU A 8 -2.74 -17.21 -38.45
C LEU A 8 -4.12 -16.75 -37.96
N LEU A 9 -4.62 -17.34 -36.88
CA LEU A 9 -5.49 -16.67 -35.89
C LEU A 9 -5.67 -17.56 -34.64
N ALA A 10 -4.55 -17.90 -34.00
CA ALA A 10 -4.54 -18.49 -32.66
C ALA A 10 -3.57 -17.74 -31.73
N ILE A 11 -3.53 -16.40 -31.86
CA ILE A 11 -2.72 -15.51 -31.00
C ILE A 11 -3.64 -14.41 -30.45
N VAL A 12 -4.62 -14.76 -29.62
CA VAL A 12 -5.38 -13.75 -28.83
C VAL A 12 -5.68 -14.25 -27.41
N ALA A 13 -4.77 -15.01 -26.78
CA ALA A 13 -5.00 -15.49 -25.42
C ALA A 13 -3.81 -15.37 -24.46
N THR A 14 -2.75 -14.65 -24.83
CA THR A 14 -1.52 -14.55 -24.00
C THR A 14 -0.97 -13.13 -23.90
N LEU A 15 -1.82 -12.11 -23.87
CA LEU A 15 -1.40 -10.73 -23.59
C LEU A 15 -2.30 -10.04 -22.55
N PHE A 16 -2.67 -10.76 -21.49
CA PHE A 16 -3.35 -10.13 -20.34
C PHE A 16 -2.92 -10.72 -18.99
N SER A 17 -1.62 -10.98 -18.83
CA SER A 17 -1.05 -11.34 -17.51
C SER A 17 0.15 -10.47 -17.20
N PHE A 18 -0.09 -9.19 -17.01
CA PHE A 18 0.88 -8.27 -16.41
C PHE A 18 0.17 -7.35 -15.40
N SER A 19 -0.50 -7.94 -14.41
CA SER A 19 -0.86 -7.25 -13.18
C SER A 19 -0.07 -7.87 -12.06
N ALA A 20 1.05 -7.22 -11.72
CA ALA A 20 2.01 -7.59 -10.68
C ALA A 20 1.43 -7.41 -9.26
N GLY A 21 0.31 -8.07 -8.97
CA GLY A 21 -0.30 -8.04 -7.64
C GLY A 21 -1.18 -9.25 -7.41
N CYS A 22 -0.83 -10.06 -6.41
CA CYS A 22 -1.72 -11.09 -5.92
C CYS A 22 -2.91 -10.41 -5.22
N VAL A 23 -4.11 -10.96 -5.39
CA VAL A 23 -5.24 -10.62 -4.52
C VAL A 23 -4.80 -10.90 -3.09
N VAL A 24 -5.08 -9.97 -2.16
CA VAL A 24 -4.80 -10.21 -0.74
C VAL A 24 -5.66 -11.37 -0.27
N ALA A 25 -5.04 -12.53 -0.03
CA ALA A 25 -5.66 -13.56 0.80
C ALA A 25 -5.65 -13.03 2.24
N GLU A 26 -6.81 -13.03 2.90
CA GLU A 26 -6.93 -12.64 4.31
C GLU A 26 -5.86 -13.39 5.11
N ARG A 27 -4.89 -12.67 5.69
CA ARG A 27 -4.05 -13.28 6.71
C ARG A 27 -4.89 -13.22 7.96
N SER A 28 -5.36 -14.39 8.43
CA SER A 28 -6.00 -14.53 9.73
C SER A 28 -5.09 -13.87 10.77
N GLY A 29 -5.42 -12.62 11.14
CA GLY A 29 -4.62 -11.80 12.02
C GLY A 29 -4.49 -12.53 13.35
N GLY A 30 -3.29 -13.01 13.65
CA GLY A 30 -2.98 -13.59 14.94
C GLY A 30 -3.26 -12.55 16.02
N HIS A 31 -4.15 -12.90 16.93
CA HIS A 31 -4.62 -12.02 17.99
C HIS A 31 -3.41 -11.51 18.81
N GLY A 32 -3.12 -10.20 18.76
CA GLY A 32 -2.38 -9.49 19.81
C GLY A 32 -1.03 -8.85 19.49
N ARG A 33 -0.50 -8.88 18.26
CA ARG A 33 0.75 -8.16 17.92
C ARG A 33 0.47 -6.90 17.12
N TYR A 34 0.87 -5.74 17.67
CA TYR A 34 0.89 -4.49 16.92
C TYR A 34 2.00 -4.54 15.87
N GLU A 35 1.65 -4.33 14.61
CA GLU A 35 2.55 -4.21 13.48
C GLU A 35 2.56 -2.75 12.99
N THR A 36 3.73 -2.28 12.59
CA THR A 36 3.89 -0.94 12.01
C THR A 36 3.58 -0.98 10.51
N TYR A 37 2.79 -0.01 10.06
CA TYR A 37 2.50 0.27 8.66
C TYR A 37 2.77 1.75 8.36
N TYR A 38 3.10 2.07 7.12
CA TYR A 38 3.11 3.44 6.62
C TYR A 38 1.95 3.63 5.66
N TYR A 39 1.04 4.54 5.97
CA TYR A 39 -0.09 4.88 5.13
C TYR A 39 0.22 6.13 4.31
N TYR A 40 -0.09 6.09 3.02
CA TYR A 40 0.04 7.19 2.07
C TYR A 40 -1.39 7.67 1.73
N PRO A 41 -1.91 8.70 2.43
CA PRO A 41 -3.32 9.07 2.36
C PRO A 41 -3.75 9.52 0.97
N ASP A 42 -2.92 10.31 0.28
CA ASP A 42 -3.20 10.81 -1.07
C ASP A 42 -3.34 9.70 -2.12
N TYR A 43 -2.74 8.55 -1.85
CA TYR A 43 -2.70 7.41 -2.76
C TYR A 43 -3.54 6.23 -2.27
N GLU A 44 -4.05 6.31 -1.04
CA GLU A 44 -4.69 5.20 -0.31
C GLU A 44 -3.84 3.91 -0.31
N VAL A 45 -2.52 4.06 -0.19
CA VAL A 45 -1.55 2.95 -0.22
C VAL A 45 -1.01 2.69 1.18
N TYR A 46 -0.82 1.42 1.53
CA TYR A 46 -0.11 1.01 2.73
C TYR A 46 1.22 0.37 2.38
N PHE A 47 2.26 0.63 3.17
CA PHE A 47 3.53 -0.06 3.12
C PHE A 47 3.77 -0.77 4.45
N TYR A 48 3.99 -2.08 4.39
CA TYR A 48 4.32 -2.91 5.53
C TYR A 48 5.83 -3.20 5.55
N PRO A 49 6.62 -2.46 6.36
CA PRO A 49 8.08 -2.54 6.36
C PRO A 49 8.63 -3.93 6.70
N SER A 50 8.01 -4.66 7.64
CA SER A 50 8.53 -5.96 8.10
C SER A 50 8.60 -6.99 6.97
N ALA A 51 7.64 -6.97 6.03
CA ALA A 51 7.62 -7.83 4.87
C ALA A 51 7.96 -7.11 3.56
N ARG A 52 8.31 -5.81 3.62
CA ARG A 52 8.58 -4.94 2.46
C ARG A 52 7.51 -5.04 1.36
N VAL A 53 6.25 -5.08 1.77
CA VAL A 53 5.10 -5.27 0.87
C VAL A 53 4.19 -4.05 0.91
N TYR A 54 3.69 -3.67 -0.25
CA TYR A 54 2.68 -2.63 -0.41
C TYR A 54 1.30 -3.26 -0.54
N TYR A 55 0.28 -2.54 -0.07
CA TYR A 55 -1.13 -2.84 -0.29
C TYR A 55 -1.78 -1.63 -0.93
N TRP A 56 -2.52 -1.84 -2.01
CA TRP A 56 -3.22 -0.78 -2.75
C TRP A 56 -4.56 -1.28 -3.27
N LEU A 57 -5.49 -0.34 -3.47
CA LEU A 57 -6.77 -0.63 -4.08
C LEU A 57 -6.64 -0.58 -5.60
N ASP A 58 -6.95 -1.68 -6.29
CA ASP A 58 -7.01 -1.76 -7.75
C ASP A 58 -8.39 -2.25 -8.17
N ARG A 59 -9.16 -1.40 -8.87
CA ARG A 59 -10.50 -1.72 -9.38
C ARG A 59 -11.49 -2.25 -8.31
N GLY A 60 -11.34 -1.78 -7.08
CA GLY A 60 -12.19 -2.18 -5.95
C GLY A 60 -11.65 -3.39 -5.16
N ASP A 61 -10.59 -4.03 -5.62
CA ASP A 61 -9.93 -5.12 -4.91
C ASP A 61 -8.64 -4.66 -4.26
N TRP A 62 -8.38 -5.13 -3.04
CA TRP A 62 -7.07 -4.97 -2.42
C TRP A 62 -6.06 -5.91 -3.08
N ARG A 63 -4.98 -5.32 -3.56
CA ARG A 63 -3.83 -6.02 -4.12
C ARG A 63 -2.62 -5.79 -3.22
N HIS A 64 -1.67 -6.71 -3.29
CA HIS A 64 -0.39 -6.55 -2.62
C HIS A 64 0.78 -6.99 -3.48
N GLY A 65 1.96 -6.47 -3.17
CA GLY A 65 3.17 -6.77 -3.91
C GLY A 65 4.37 -5.93 -3.48
N PRO A 66 5.55 -6.18 -4.05
CA PRO A 66 6.78 -5.49 -3.69
C PRO A 66 6.78 -4.01 -4.10
N GLN A 67 5.95 -3.63 -5.07
CA GLN A 67 5.80 -2.26 -5.53
C GLN A 67 4.39 -2.06 -6.11
N PRO A 68 3.73 -0.93 -5.84
CA PRO A 68 2.46 -0.62 -6.49
C PRO A 68 2.69 -0.23 -7.96
N PRO A 69 1.63 -0.24 -8.79
CA PRO A 69 1.70 0.25 -10.17
C PRO A 69 2.28 1.67 -10.28
N PRO A 70 3.02 2.02 -11.35
CA PRO A 70 3.71 3.31 -11.48
C PRO A 70 2.83 4.57 -11.37
N ARG A 71 1.52 4.43 -11.52
CA ARG A 71 0.53 5.51 -11.33
C ARG A 71 0.49 6.05 -9.89
N TYR A 72 0.95 5.27 -8.91
CA TYR A 72 1.12 5.73 -7.54
C TYR A 72 2.53 6.29 -7.39
N ALA A 73 2.69 7.58 -7.69
CA ALA A 73 3.94 8.30 -7.48
C ALA A 73 4.13 8.55 -5.97
N LEU A 74 4.44 7.48 -5.22
CA LEU A 74 4.56 7.55 -3.77
C LEU A 74 5.70 8.48 -3.36
N GLU A 75 5.35 9.69 -2.97
CA GLU A 75 6.30 10.59 -2.34
C GLU A 75 6.58 10.10 -0.92
N PRO A 76 7.85 10.04 -0.48
CA PRO A 76 8.16 9.66 0.90
C PRO A 76 7.57 10.62 1.94
N ARG A 77 7.27 11.86 1.52
CA ARG A 77 6.66 12.91 2.34
C ARG A 77 5.15 12.70 2.43
N GLY A 78 4.55 13.13 3.54
CA GLY A 78 3.10 13.04 3.73
C GLY A 78 2.58 11.64 4.08
N ARG A 79 3.45 10.67 4.39
CA ARG A 79 3.03 9.37 4.93
C ARG A 79 2.75 9.46 6.42
N VAL A 80 1.84 8.63 6.91
CA VAL A 80 1.47 8.50 8.32
C VAL A 80 1.94 7.14 8.84
N LYS A 81 2.64 7.13 9.98
CA LYS A 81 2.94 5.88 10.68
C LYS A 81 1.70 5.39 11.43
N LEU A 82 1.32 4.14 11.18
CA LEU A 82 0.22 3.44 11.85
C LEU A 82 0.79 2.24 12.61
N ASP A 83 0.42 2.08 13.88
CA ASP A 83 0.71 0.87 14.65
C ASP A 83 -0.63 0.16 14.88
N LEU A 84 -0.83 -0.98 14.21
CA LEU A 84 -2.12 -1.68 14.13
C LEU A 84 -1.99 -3.14 14.51
N ASP A 85 -2.97 -3.66 15.25
CA ASP A 85 -3.13 -5.08 15.58
C ASP A 85 -3.97 -5.85 14.54
N TYR A 86 -4.29 -5.20 13.41
CA TYR A 86 -5.06 -5.75 12.30
C TYR A 86 -4.48 -5.32 10.96
N GLU A 87 -4.84 -6.04 9.89
CA GLU A 87 -4.42 -5.66 8.54
C GLU A 87 -5.16 -4.41 8.06
N PRO A 88 -4.46 -3.35 7.59
CA PRO A 88 -5.05 -2.03 7.38
C PRO A 88 -6.17 -2.01 6.32
N HIS A 89 -6.10 -2.89 5.32
CA HIS A 89 -7.10 -2.95 4.26
C HIS A 89 -8.50 -3.40 4.78
N THR A 90 -8.55 -4.19 5.85
CA THR A 90 -9.82 -4.69 6.45
C THR A 90 -10.65 -3.58 7.09
N ARG A 91 -10.02 -2.49 7.53
CA ARG A 91 -10.68 -1.33 8.15
C ARG A 91 -10.33 -0.03 7.45
N HIS A 92 -10.05 -0.09 6.15
CA HIS A 92 -9.57 1.05 5.37
C HIS A 92 -10.49 2.27 5.48
N ALA A 93 -11.82 2.09 5.44
CA ALA A 93 -12.77 3.21 5.56
C ALA A 93 -12.55 4.03 6.86
N ARG A 94 -12.26 3.37 7.99
CA ARG A 94 -11.97 4.04 9.26
C ARG A 94 -10.61 4.74 9.25
N ILE A 95 -9.60 4.13 8.62
CA ILE A 95 -8.28 4.73 8.51
C ILE A 95 -8.33 5.98 7.63
N ARG A 96 -9.01 5.90 6.48
CA ARG A 96 -9.19 7.02 5.55
C ARG A 96 -9.95 8.18 6.19
N ASP A 97 -11.00 7.89 6.95
CA ASP A 97 -11.76 8.93 7.68
C ASP A 97 -10.88 9.67 8.70
N ARG A 98 -10.03 8.93 9.42
CA ARG A 98 -9.10 9.50 10.40
C ARG A 98 -7.94 10.24 9.76
N TYR A 99 -7.51 9.80 8.58
CA TYR A 99 -6.37 10.34 7.83
C TYR A 99 -6.81 10.62 6.39
N PRO A 100 -7.61 11.68 6.15
CA PRO A 100 -8.07 12.04 4.81
C PRO A 100 -6.91 12.49 3.91
N PRO A 101 -7.02 12.46 2.58
CA PRO A 101 -6.01 13.02 1.68
C PRO A 101 -5.63 14.47 2.05
N GLY A 102 -4.35 14.82 1.95
CA GLY A 102 -3.83 16.12 2.36
C GLY A 102 -2.36 16.09 2.85
N ARG A 103 -1.78 17.27 3.12
CA ARG A 103 -0.38 17.38 3.59
C ARG A 103 -0.24 16.93 5.05
N TYR A 104 0.56 15.88 5.28
CA TYR A 104 0.92 15.36 6.62
C TYR A 104 2.34 15.73 7.08
N GLU A 105 3.03 16.62 6.36
CA GLU A 105 4.47 16.94 6.56
C GLU A 105 4.81 17.55 7.94
N ASP A 106 3.85 18.18 8.61
CA ASP A 106 4.13 19.01 9.79
C ASP A 106 4.01 18.28 11.14
N ARG A 107 3.27 17.16 11.23
CA ARG A 107 2.93 16.56 12.54
C ARG A 107 3.99 15.62 13.11
N ASP A 108 4.72 14.91 12.25
CA ASP A 108 5.64 13.86 12.72
C ASP A 108 6.94 14.45 13.28
N GLN A 109 7.45 15.56 12.72
CA GLN A 109 8.65 16.23 13.23
C GLN A 109 8.46 16.80 14.65
N ASP A 110 7.26 17.28 14.99
CA ASP A 110 6.97 17.85 16.30
C ASP A 110 6.92 16.78 17.41
N ARG A 111 6.49 15.55 17.09
CA ARG A 111 6.47 14.44 18.05
C ARG A 111 7.88 13.94 18.36
N ASP A 112 8.68 13.70 17.33
CA ASP A 112 10.05 13.20 17.50
C ASP A 112 10.91 14.18 18.32
N ARG A 113 10.70 15.49 18.14
CA ARG A 113 11.35 16.52 18.97
C ARG A 113 10.92 16.43 20.44
N ARG A 114 9.61 16.34 20.71
CA ARG A 114 9.09 16.24 22.09
C ARG A 114 9.58 15.00 22.83
N ASP A 115 9.69 13.86 22.15
CA ASP A 115 10.16 12.63 22.78
C ASP A 115 11.67 12.68 23.08
N ARG A 116 12.46 13.33 22.23
CA ARG A 116 13.87 13.61 22.50
C ARG A 116 14.04 14.54 23.71
N ASP A 117 13.29 15.65 23.75
CA ASP A 117 13.36 16.63 24.85
C ASP A 117 12.99 16.03 26.21
N ARG A 118 12.03 15.09 26.25
CA ARG A 118 11.68 14.36 27.49
C ARG A 118 12.82 13.47 27.96
N ARG A 119 13.46 12.74 27.05
CA ARG A 119 14.54 11.81 27.37
C ARG A 119 15.78 12.52 27.94
N ASP A 120 16.03 13.75 27.49
CA ASP A 120 17.16 14.56 27.98
C ASP A 120 16.87 15.20 29.34
N LYS A 121 15.60 15.36 29.73
CA LYS A 121 15.22 15.92 31.04
C LYS A 121 15.32 14.92 32.19
N ASP A 122 15.29 13.63 31.89
CA ASP A 122 15.35 12.54 32.88
C ASP A 122 16.80 12.03 33.12
N ARG A 123 17.82 12.70 32.57
CA ARG A 123 19.24 12.37 32.72
C ARG A 123 20.00 13.44 33.49
#